data_AF-A0A523S286-F1
#
_entry.id   AF-A0A523S286-F1
#
_cell.length_a   1.000
_cell.length_b   1.000
_cell.length_c   1.000
_cell.angle_alpha   90.00
_cell.angle_beta   90.00
_cell.angle_gamma   90.00
#
_symmetry.space_group_name_H-M   'P 1'
#
loop_
_entity.id
_entity.type
_entity.pdbx_description
1 polymer ?
#
loop_
_entity_poly.entity_id
_entity_poly.type
_entity_poly.pdbx_seq_one_letter_code
_entity_poly.pdbx_strand_id
1 'polypeptide(L)'
;MEVNRVNLESFDRTVEEAKKDPETALKSLKVEGRWRLGEKGPQFESELKYENGRMILYADEPTILGGGGTSVNPIQYCLFGVASCFAATFAKWAAKEGVELEELTIKIEADLDMSISFGISDNPILKKMTLDLSVKTEASDEEVARIHQITIERCPAYYCLSKPIEPEITVSKE
;
A
#
# COMPACT_ATOMS: atom_id res chain seq x y z
N MET A 1 -19.13 -17.80 -2.09
CA MET A 1 -19.93 -16.55 -2.07
C MET A 1 -18.99 -15.37 -2.21
N GLU A 2 -19.35 -14.35 -3.00
CA GLU A 2 -18.59 -13.10 -3.12
C GLU A 2 -19.35 -11.97 -2.41
N VAL A 3 -18.69 -11.25 -1.51
CA VAL A 3 -19.22 -10.08 -0.78
C VAL A 3 -18.17 -8.98 -0.80
N ASN A 4 -18.53 -7.73 -1.06
CA ASN A 4 -17.59 -6.59 -1.18
C ASN A 4 -16.44 -6.86 -2.17
N ARG A 5 -16.69 -7.61 -3.25
CA ARG A 5 -15.68 -8.12 -4.20
C ARG A 5 -14.61 -9.02 -3.57
N VAL A 6 -14.96 -9.75 -2.52
CA VAL A 6 -14.10 -10.70 -1.83
C VAL A 6 -14.72 -12.08 -1.92
N ASN A 7 -14.00 -13.02 -2.54
CA ASN A 7 -14.38 -14.43 -2.54
C ASN A 7 -14.14 -15.03 -1.15
N LEU A 8 -15.20 -15.11 -0.35
CA LEU A 8 -15.13 -15.54 1.05
C LEU A 8 -14.71 -17.00 1.19
N GLU A 9 -15.12 -17.88 0.27
CA GLU A 9 -14.73 -19.30 0.31
C GLU A 9 -13.21 -19.47 0.11
N SER A 10 -12.65 -18.76 -0.86
CA SER A 10 -11.21 -18.77 -1.12
C SER A 10 -10.42 -18.16 0.03
N PHE A 11 -10.91 -17.05 0.59
CA PHE A 11 -10.26 -16.40 1.72
C PHE A 11 -10.32 -17.26 2.98
N ASP A 12 -11.47 -17.86 3.29
CA ASP A 12 -11.63 -18.75 4.45
C ASP A 12 -10.74 -19.97 4.35
N ARG A 13 -10.66 -20.59 3.17
CA ARG A 13 -9.72 -21.69 2.92
C ARG A 13 -8.28 -21.26 3.22
N THR A 14 -7.87 -20.09 2.76
CA THR A 14 -6.51 -19.55 3.02
C THR A 14 -6.27 -19.37 4.52
N VAL A 15 -7.26 -18.84 5.25
CA VAL A 15 -7.16 -18.65 6.70
C VAL A 15 -7.08 -19.99 7.44
N GLU A 16 -7.90 -20.97 7.05
CA GLU A 16 -7.88 -22.30 7.67
C GLU A 16 -6.60 -23.09 7.36
N GLU A 17 -6.03 -22.95 6.16
CA GLU A 17 -4.71 -23.49 5.81
C GLU A 17 -3.62 -22.87 6.67
N ALA A 18 -3.62 -21.54 6.81
CA ALA A 18 -2.67 -20.82 7.65
C ALA A 18 -2.80 -21.15 9.15
N LYS A 19 -4.02 -21.44 9.65
CA LYS A 19 -4.21 -21.92 11.03
C LYS A 19 -3.63 -23.30 11.28
N LYS A 20 -3.70 -24.19 10.28
CA LYS A 20 -3.14 -25.55 10.36
C LYS A 20 -1.63 -25.54 10.22
N ASP A 21 -1.13 -24.71 9.32
CA ASP A 21 0.29 -24.54 9.03
C ASP A 21 0.61 -23.05 8.78
N PRO A 22 1.12 -22.33 9.80
CA PRO A 22 1.45 -20.91 9.68
C PRO A 22 2.45 -20.58 8.57
N GLU A 23 3.27 -21.52 8.12
CA GLU A 23 4.22 -21.31 7.02
C GLU A 23 3.51 -20.99 5.70
N THR A 24 2.28 -21.47 5.50
CA THR A 24 1.48 -21.19 4.29
C THR A 24 1.05 -19.72 4.19
N ALA A 25 1.09 -18.99 5.31
CA ALA A 25 0.84 -17.56 5.37
C ALA A 25 2.04 -16.70 4.94
N LEU A 26 3.24 -17.28 4.89
CA LEU A 26 4.44 -16.56 4.46
C LEU A 26 4.37 -16.24 2.96
N LYS A 27 4.66 -14.99 2.61
CA LYS A 27 4.70 -14.52 1.22
C LYS A 27 5.97 -13.73 0.99
N SER A 28 6.61 -13.96 -0.16
CA SER A 28 7.72 -13.15 -0.64
C SER A 28 7.26 -12.37 -1.86
N LEU A 29 7.49 -11.05 -1.84
CA LEU A 29 7.24 -10.15 -2.96
C LEU A 29 8.57 -9.51 -3.37
N LYS A 30 8.78 -9.38 -4.67
CA LYS A 30 9.99 -8.77 -5.23
C LYS A 30 9.60 -7.71 -6.24
N VAL A 31 10.27 -6.56 -6.17
CA VAL A 31 10.18 -5.49 -7.17
C VAL A 31 11.58 -5.27 -7.71
N GLU A 32 11.71 -5.32 -9.03
CA GLU A 32 12.93 -4.99 -9.74
C GLU A 32 12.65 -3.79 -10.64
N GLY A 33 13.57 -2.84 -10.72
CA GLY A 33 13.44 -1.71 -11.62
C GLY A 33 14.77 -1.13 -12.02
N ARG A 34 14.72 -0.25 -13.02
CA ARG A 34 15.90 0.39 -13.59
C ARG A 34 15.69 1.89 -13.74
N TRP A 35 16.76 2.64 -13.49
CA TRP A 35 16.85 4.04 -13.91
C TRP A 35 17.11 4.11 -15.42
N ARG A 36 16.36 4.96 -16.12
CA ARG A 36 16.38 5.09 -17.58
C ARG A 36 17.43 6.12 -18.00
N LEU A 37 18.69 5.69 -18.04
CA LEU A 37 19.81 6.52 -18.46
C LEU A 37 19.72 6.87 -19.96
N GLY A 38 19.80 8.16 -20.29
CA GLY A 38 19.89 8.64 -21.69
C GLY A 38 18.57 8.68 -22.46
N GLU A 39 17.44 8.35 -21.82
CA GLU A 39 16.11 8.41 -22.42
C GLU A 39 15.35 9.65 -21.92
N LYS A 40 14.51 10.25 -22.78
CA LYS A 40 13.54 11.27 -22.34
C LYS A 40 12.28 10.58 -21.81
N GLY A 41 11.56 11.26 -20.93
CA GLY A 41 10.34 10.76 -20.29
C GLY A 41 10.61 10.25 -18.89
N PRO A 42 9.85 9.23 -18.42
CA PRO A 42 9.97 8.77 -17.04
C PRO A 42 11.39 8.35 -16.68
N GLN A 43 11.81 8.65 -15.47
CA GLN A 43 13.17 8.39 -15.02
C GLN A 43 13.40 6.96 -14.53
N PHE A 44 12.36 6.32 -14.00
CA PHE A 44 12.42 4.96 -13.47
C PHE A 44 11.33 4.10 -14.10
N GLU A 45 11.61 2.82 -14.31
CA GLU A 45 10.62 1.83 -14.71
C GLU A 45 10.76 0.52 -13.94
N SER A 46 9.64 -0.18 -13.78
CA SER A 46 9.57 -1.50 -13.16
C SER A 46 8.46 -2.34 -13.80
N GLU A 47 8.73 -3.60 -14.10
CA GLU A 47 7.70 -4.57 -14.51
C GLU A 47 7.19 -5.32 -13.28
N LEU A 48 5.93 -5.10 -12.92
CA LEU A 48 5.24 -5.85 -11.87
C LEU A 48 4.43 -6.99 -12.47
N LYS A 49 4.60 -8.19 -11.92
CA LYS A 49 3.85 -9.40 -12.27
C LYS A 49 2.81 -9.71 -11.20
N TYR A 50 1.65 -10.20 -11.62
CA TYR A 50 0.56 -10.68 -10.76
C TYR A 50 -0.05 -11.94 -11.39
N GLU A 51 -0.91 -12.65 -10.66
CA GLU A 51 -1.41 -13.99 -11.02
C GLU A 51 -1.84 -14.13 -12.49
N ASN A 52 -2.54 -13.11 -13.01
CA ASN A 52 -3.14 -13.13 -14.34
C ASN A 52 -2.53 -12.12 -15.32
N GLY A 53 -1.33 -11.59 -15.05
CA GLY A 53 -0.72 -10.63 -15.98
C GLY A 53 0.50 -9.88 -15.46
N ARG A 54 0.81 -8.78 -16.14
CA ARG A 54 1.89 -7.87 -15.80
C ARG A 54 1.55 -6.44 -16.16
N MET A 55 2.21 -5.50 -15.50
CA MET A 55 2.13 -4.08 -15.80
C MET A 55 3.51 -3.43 -15.70
N ILE A 56 3.75 -2.41 -16.51
CA ILE A 56 4.93 -1.56 -16.37
C ILE A 56 4.52 -0.32 -15.58
N LEU A 57 5.20 -0.07 -14.47
CA LEU A 57 5.10 1.17 -13.72
C LEU A 57 6.25 2.08 -14.11
N TYR A 58 5.95 3.37 -14.14
CA TYR A 58 6.91 4.43 -14.41
C TYR A 58 6.89 5.41 -13.24
N ALA A 59 8.06 5.93 -12.87
CA ALA A 59 8.15 7.02 -11.91
C ALA A 59 9.09 8.11 -12.43
N ASP A 60 8.82 9.35 -12.00
CA ASP A 60 9.59 10.52 -12.38
C ASP A 60 9.49 11.55 -11.26
N GLU A 61 10.57 12.29 -11.03
CA GLU A 61 10.55 13.44 -10.14
C GLU A 61 9.85 14.64 -10.84
N PRO A 62 9.22 15.54 -10.08
CA PRO A 62 8.74 16.80 -10.64
C PRO A 62 9.93 17.65 -11.12
N THR A 63 9.65 18.58 -12.03
CA THR A 63 10.69 19.45 -12.63
C THR A 63 11.49 20.25 -11.61
N ILE A 64 10.85 20.67 -10.51
CA ILE A 64 11.51 21.40 -9.41
C ILE A 64 12.55 20.54 -8.66
N LEU A 65 12.45 19.21 -8.73
CA LEU A 65 13.40 18.26 -8.15
C LEU A 65 14.33 17.65 -9.22
N GLY A 66 14.38 18.24 -10.42
CA GLY A 66 15.27 17.84 -11.50
C GLY A 66 14.78 16.69 -12.37
N GLY A 67 13.53 16.25 -12.20
CA GLY A 67 12.90 15.28 -13.08
C GLY A 67 12.22 15.90 -14.29
N GLY A 68 11.54 15.04 -15.06
CA GLY A 68 10.80 15.44 -16.26
C GLY A 68 9.36 15.86 -15.97
N GLY A 69 8.82 15.51 -14.79
CA GLY A 69 7.39 15.64 -14.50
C GLY A 69 6.51 14.85 -15.48
N THR A 70 7.04 13.78 -16.06
CA THR A 70 6.40 12.97 -17.12
C THR A 70 5.74 11.70 -16.58
N SER A 71 5.85 11.45 -15.29
CA SER A 71 5.22 10.33 -14.59
C SER A 71 4.90 10.66 -13.14
N VAL A 72 4.29 9.70 -12.46
CA VAL A 72 3.91 9.79 -11.04
C VAL A 72 5.18 9.90 -10.18
N ASN A 73 5.14 10.75 -9.16
CA ASN A 73 6.24 10.88 -8.21
C ASN A 73 6.39 9.58 -7.38
N PRO A 74 7.61 9.08 -7.11
CA PRO A 74 7.83 7.85 -6.36
C PRO A 74 7.08 7.78 -5.01
N ILE A 75 6.99 8.88 -4.26
CA ILE A 75 6.31 8.90 -2.96
C ILE A 75 4.80 8.68 -3.11
N GLN A 76 4.19 9.09 -4.23
CA GLN A 76 2.76 8.83 -4.48
C GLN A 76 2.47 7.34 -4.61
N TYR A 77 3.43 6.52 -5.07
CA TYR A 77 3.27 5.05 -5.06
C TYR A 77 3.24 4.49 -3.63
N CYS A 78 4.04 5.05 -2.72
CA CYS A 78 3.97 4.69 -1.30
C CYS A 78 2.59 5.00 -0.71
N LEU A 79 2.07 6.20 -0.97
CA LEU A 79 0.73 6.61 -0.50
C LEU A 79 -0.38 5.74 -1.12
N PHE A 80 -0.28 5.43 -2.42
CA PHE A 80 -1.21 4.53 -3.09
C PHE A 80 -1.18 3.13 -2.47
N GLY A 81 0.01 2.58 -2.21
CA GLY A 81 0.17 1.26 -1.58
C GLY A 81 -0.47 1.21 -0.20
N VAL A 82 -0.27 2.26 0.61
CA VAL A 82 -0.90 2.39 1.93
C VAL A 82 -2.42 2.46 1.81
N ALA A 83 -2.94 3.37 1.00
CA ALA A 83 -4.37 3.59 0.87
C ALA A 83 -5.10 2.34 0.33
N SER A 84 -4.57 1.74 -0.75
CA SER A 84 -5.15 0.54 -1.35
C SER A 84 -5.11 -0.67 -0.42
N CYS A 85 -4.01 -0.87 0.32
CA CYS A 85 -3.88 -1.97 1.27
C CYS A 85 -4.83 -1.80 2.46
N PHE A 86 -4.99 -0.58 2.97
CA PHE A 86 -5.92 -0.28 4.06
C PHE A 86 -7.37 -0.51 3.64
N ALA A 87 -7.79 0.04 2.50
CA ALA A 87 -9.14 -0.16 1.97
C ALA A 87 -9.43 -1.64 1.66
N ALA A 88 -8.48 -2.36 1.06
CA ALA A 88 -8.64 -3.79 0.80
C ALA A 88 -8.75 -4.62 2.07
N THR A 89 -8.02 -4.25 3.13
CA THR A 89 -8.11 -4.91 4.44
C THR A 89 -9.48 -4.67 5.07
N PHE A 90 -9.96 -3.42 5.06
CA PHE A 90 -11.28 -3.07 5.57
C PHE A 90 -12.40 -3.82 4.84
N ALA A 91 -12.44 -3.77 3.51
CA ALA A 91 -13.45 -4.45 2.70
C ALA A 91 -13.46 -5.97 2.93
N LYS A 92 -12.27 -6.58 3.06
CA LYS A 92 -12.11 -8.02 3.32
C LYS A 92 -12.65 -8.43 4.68
N TRP A 93 -12.36 -7.67 5.73
CA TRP A 93 -12.87 -7.99 7.06
C TRP A 93 -14.33 -7.61 7.23
N ALA A 94 -14.83 -6.55 6.59
CA ALA A 94 -16.26 -6.26 6.51
C ALA A 94 -17.02 -7.45 5.90
N ALA A 95 -16.56 -7.95 4.75
CA ALA A 95 -17.15 -9.10 4.09
C ALA A 95 -17.13 -10.35 4.99
N LYS A 96 -16.02 -10.59 5.68
CA LYS A 96 -15.86 -11.74 6.59
C LYS A 96 -16.81 -11.66 7.79
N GLU A 97 -17.14 -10.46 8.23
CA GLU A 97 -18.05 -10.19 9.34
C GLU A 97 -19.52 -10.07 8.90
N GLY A 98 -19.82 -10.32 7.61
CA GLY A 98 -21.18 -10.26 7.08
C GLY A 98 -21.71 -8.84 6.83
N VAL A 99 -20.83 -7.83 6.83
CA VAL A 99 -21.17 -6.44 6.54
C VAL A 99 -20.99 -6.15 5.06
N GLU A 100 -22.08 -5.87 4.38
CA GLU A 100 -22.09 -5.44 2.97
C GLU A 100 -21.85 -3.93 2.87
N LEU A 101 -20.95 -3.55 1.97
CA LEU A 101 -20.60 -2.15 1.71
C LEU A 101 -21.26 -1.70 0.39
N GLU A 102 -21.95 -0.57 0.44
CA GLU A 102 -22.42 0.10 -0.77
C GLU A 102 -21.32 0.95 -1.40
N GLU A 103 -20.52 1.61 -0.57
CA GLU A 103 -19.41 2.47 -0.99
C GLU A 103 -18.27 2.43 0.03
N LEU A 104 -17.03 2.44 -0.47
CA LEU A 104 -15.82 2.56 0.32
C LEU A 104 -14.86 3.50 -0.41
N THR A 105 -14.61 4.67 0.15
CA THR A 105 -13.63 5.63 -0.38
C THR A 105 -12.55 5.91 0.66
N ILE A 106 -11.32 6.13 0.19
CA ILE A 106 -10.19 6.47 1.05
C ILE A 106 -9.46 7.67 0.46
N LYS A 107 -9.15 8.63 1.32
CA LYS A 107 -8.27 9.76 1.01
C LYS A 107 -7.03 9.67 1.89
N ILE A 108 -5.86 9.83 1.28
CA ILE A 108 -4.59 9.90 2.00
C ILE A 108 -3.92 11.24 1.73
N GLU A 109 -3.50 11.92 2.79
CA GLU A 109 -2.73 13.16 2.73
C GLU A 109 -1.46 13.01 3.56
N ALA A 110 -0.35 13.51 3.06
CA ALA A 110 0.95 13.45 3.73
C ALA A 110 1.70 14.78 3.56
N ASP A 111 2.14 15.33 4.69
CA ASP A 111 2.96 16.53 4.75
C ASP A 111 4.43 16.12 4.85
N LEU A 112 5.22 16.49 3.85
CA LEU A 112 6.61 16.08 3.71
C LEU A 112 7.57 17.27 3.87
N ASP A 113 8.59 17.09 4.70
CA ASP A 113 9.75 17.98 4.85
C ASP A 113 10.96 17.34 4.14
N MET A 114 11.26 17.82 2.94
CA MET A 114 12.34 17.28 2.11
C MET A 114 13.73 17.76 2.52
N SER A 115 13.87 18.58 3.57
CA SER A 115 15.15 19.19 3.94
C SER A 115 16.23 18.17 4.25
N ILE A 116 15.91 17.04 4.90
CA ILE A 116 16.87 15.96 5.14
C ILE A 116 17.28 15.24 3.85
N SER A 117 16.33 15.00 2.93
CA SER A 117 16.63 14.44 1.60
C SER A 117 17.55 15.34 0.78
N PHE A 118 17.56 16.64 1.07
CA PHE A 118 18.47 17.62 0.46
C PHE A 118 19.74 17.88 1.27
N GLY A 119 19.94 17.21 2.41
CA GLY A 119 21.11 17.40 3.29
C GLY A 119 21.14 18.74 4.04
N ILE A 120 19.98 19.36 4.28
CA ILE A 120 19.83 20.69 4.90
C ILE A 120 19.58 20.60 6.42
N SER A 121 18.86 19.58 6.89
CA SER A 121 18.55 19.40 8.32
C SER A 121 18.33 17.92 8.68
N ASP A 122 18.20 17.60 9.97
CA ASP A 122 17.86 16.26 10.46
C ASP A 122 16.35 16.10 10.74
N ASN A 123 15.51 16.97 10.18
CA ASN A 123 14.07 16.92 10.36
C ASN A 123 13.48 15.61 9.79
N PRO A 124 12.50 14.99 10.46
CA PRO A 124 11.78 13.85 9.89
C PRO A 124 11.10 14.22 8.58
N ILE A 125 11.21 13.34 7.57
CA ILE A 125 10.60 13.54 6.25
C ILE A 125 9.08 13.65 6.39
N LEU A 126 8.44 12.68 7.05
CA LEU A 126 6.98 12.69 7.21
C LEU A 126 6.61 13.46 8.48
N LYS A 127 5.98 14.63 8.33
CA LYS A 127 5.50 15.44 9.46
C LYS A 127 4.12 15.00 9.93
N LYS A 128 3.25 14.66 8.98
CA LYS A 128 1.88 14.22 9.23
C LYS A 128 1.42 13.32 8.10
N MET A 129 0.64 12.30 8.44
CA MET A 129 -0.11 11.51 7.47
C MET A 129 -1.53 11.31 8.01
N THR A 130 -2.53 11.51 7.15
CA THR A 130 -3.95 11.33 7.49
C THR A 130 -4.58 10.38 6.49
N LEU A 131 -5.31 9.38 6.98
CA LEU A 131 -6.10 8.45 6.17
C LEU A 131 -7.57 8.66 6.55
N ASP A 132 -8.35 9.23 5.65
CA ASP A 132 -9.78 9.43 5.84
C ASP A 132 -10.54 8.37 5.06
N LEU A 133 -11.14 7.42 5.79
CA LEU A 133 -11.97 6.36 5.22
C LEU A 133 -13.45 6.74 5.35
N SER A 134 -14.18 6.72 4.24
CA SER A 134 -15.63 6.93 4.22
C SER A 134 -16.32 5.65 3.74
N VAL A 135 -17.34 5.23 4.48
CA VAL A 135 -18.04 3.96 4.29
C VAL A 135 -19.53 4.22 4.23
N LYS A 136 -20.21 3.63 3.23
CA LYS A 136 -21.67 3.60 3.15
C LYS A 136 -22.13 2.15 3.30
N THR A 137 -22.97 1.89 4.31
CA THR A 137 -23.47 0.55 4.66
C THR A 137 -24.71 0.68 5.55
N GLU A 138 -25.53 -0.36 5.59
CA GLU A 138 -26.67 -0.50 6.52
C GLU A 138 -26.24 -1.06 7.91
N ALA A 139 -24.96 -1.43 8.07
CA ALA A 139 -24.43 -1.88 9.35
C ALA A 139 -24.40 -0.76 10.39
N SER A 140 -24.48 -1.14 11.66
CA SER A 140 -24.40 -0.22 12.80
C SER A 140 -23.01 0.43 12.94
N ASP A 141 -22.96 1.58 13.60
CA ASP A 141 -21.70 2.27 13.92
C ASP A 141 -20.77 1.36 14.75
N GLU A 142 -21.31 0.51 15.62
CA GLU A 142 -20.54 -0.46 16.40
C GLU A 142 -19.89 -1.54 15.52
N GLU A 143 -20.59 -2.04 14.49
CA GLU A 143 -20.03 -3.00 13.53
C GLU A 143 -18.92 -2.37 12.71
N VAL A 144 -19.12 -1.15 12.21
CA VAL A 144 -18.12 -0.39 11.46
C VAL A 144 -16.90 -0.09 12.32
N ALA A 145 -17.09 0.34 13.57
CA ALA A 145 -16.00 0.59 14.52
C ALA A 145 -15.19 -0.68 14.81
N ARG A 146 -15.86 -1.83 14.93
CA ARG A 146 -15.20 -3.13 15.10
C ARG A 146 -14.36 -3.52 13.88
N ILE A 147 -14.88 -3.34 12.67
CA ILE A 147 -14.13 -3.63 11.44
C ILE A 147 -12.93 -2.67 11.29
N HIS A 148 -13.09 -1.41 11.66
CA HIS A 148 -11.99 -0.45 11.71
C HIS A 148 -10.89 -0.92 12.65
N GLN A 149 -11.22 -1.36 13.86
CA GLN A 149 -10.25 -1.89 14.82
C GLN A 149 -9.52 -3.13 14.27
N ILE A 150 -10.26 -4.07 13.67
CA ILE A 150 -9.67 -5.24 12.99
C ILE A 150 -8.71 -4.81 11.86
N THR A 151 -9.06 -3.75 11.13
CA THR A 151 -8.25 -3.23 10.02
C THR A 151 -6.93 -2.66 10.53
N ILE A 152 -6.96 -1.91 11.63
CA ILE A 152 -5.75 -1.40 12.31
C ILE A 152 -4.85 -2.55 12.76
N GLU A 153 -5.43 -3.63 13.28
CA GLU A 153 -4.66 -4.79 13.76
C GLU A 153 -4.06 -5.65 12.64
N ARG A 154 -4.71 -5.70 11.47
CA ARG A 154 -4.42 -6.71 10.43
C ARG A 154 -3.92 -6.15 9.11
N CYS A 155 -3.93 -4.84 8.91
CA CYS A 155 -3.48 -4.23 7.65
C CYS A 155 -1.94 -4.28 7.53
N PRO A 156 -1.38 -4.97 6.52
CA PRO A 156 0.06 -5.05 6.33
C PRO A 156 0.72 -3.68 6.11
N ALA A 157 0.10 -2.80 5.33
CA ALA A 157 0.67 -1.47 5.09
C ALA A 157 0.65 -0.59 6.37
N TYR A 158 -0.40 -0.69 7.19
CA TYR A 158 -0.43 0.01 8.47
C TYR A 158 0.63 -0.53 9.44
N TYR A 159 0.87 -1.84 9.45
CA TYR A 159 1.98 -2.43 10.19
C TYR A 159 3.33 -1.83 9.76
N CYS A 160 3.61 -1.77 8.44
CA CYS A 160 4.86 -1.20 7.92
C CYS A 160 5.02 0.30 8.22
N LEU A 161 3.93 1.04 8.41
CA LEU A 161 3.97 2.46 8.81
C LEU A 161 4.16 2.66 10.32
N SER A 162 3.61 1.75 11.14
CA SER A 162 3.55 1.90 12.59
C SER A 162 4.69 1.20 13.34
N LYS A 163 5.51 0.42 12.63
CA LYS A 163 6.65 -0.32 13.17
C LYS A 163 7.93 0.04 12.40
N PRO A 164 9.03 0.36 13.09
CA PRO A 164 10.34 0.50 12.45
C PRO A 164 10.76 -0.83 11.83
N ILE A 165 11.11 -0.78 10.54
CA ILE A 165 11.73 -1.89 9.82
C ILE A 165 13.03 -1.35 9.23
N GLU A 166 14.17 -1.87 9.67
CA GLU A 166 15.47 -1.50 9.14
C GLU A 166 15.81 -2.44 7.97
N PRO A 167 15.85 -1.95 6.72
CA PRO A 167 16.19 -2.79 5.59
C PRO A 167 17.70 -3.05 5.52
N GLU A 168 18.08 -4.26 5.14
CA GLU A 168 19.44 -4.55 4.71
C GLU A 168 19.68 -3.96 3.31
N ILE A 169 20.68 -3.08 3.18
CA ILE A 169 21.01 -2.40 1.93
C ILE A 169 22.43 -2.79 1.52
N THR A 170 22.58 -3.32 0.31
CA THR A 170 23.88 -3.66 -0.28
C THR A 170 24.08 -2.90 -1.58
N VAL A 171 25.27 -2.34 -1.78
CA VAL A 171 25.70 -1.73 -3.04
C VAL A 171 26.93 -2.47 -3.55
N SER A 172 26.82 -3.07 -4.73
CA SER A 172 27.93 -3.70 -5.43
C SER A 172 28.41 -2.83 -6.59
N LYS A 173 29.72 -2.84 -6.83
CA LYS A 173 30.35 -2.22 -8.00
C LYS A 173 31.15 -3.30 -8.74
N GLU A 174 30.97 -3.35 -10.05
CA GLU A 174 31.79 -4.15 -10.96
C GLU A 174 33.14 -3.48 -11.28
#